data_AF-A0AAN2K6A4-F1
#
_entry.id   AF-A0AAN2K6A4-F1
#
_cell.length_a   1.000
_cell.length_b   1.000
_cell.length_c   1.000
_cell.angle_alpha   90.00
_cell.angle_beta   90.00
_cell.angle_gamma   90.00
#
_symmetry.space_group_name_H-M   'P 1'
#
loop_
_entity.id
_entity.type
_entity.pdbx_description
1 polymer ?
#
loop_
_entity_poly.entity_id
_entity_poly.type
_entity_poly.pdbx_seq_one_letter_code
_entity_poly.pdbx_strand_id
1 'polypeptide(L)'
;MTTENETRSDKPGGLTSSLKIEIHSNYAIRLWEGRPQAQAKEGVKKVKHAIMSMPQAIKRSGIIYQDSLADNPWADEAMFRVETLLNEAGEHIKSRVEELEVILKSVPPAVSFSDIASSSPLNIGVYSRSPLGYRCVWVLVGYDQMALKAFQAAHYGLISRNRRDELLSHCAHLIRKVYGVLRLYRTVRVNRADIAIQTKEAQQAIEKLGMPDTDILSGKKRSSFSPPLRKAVQEEK
;
A
#
# COMPACT_ATOMS: atom_id res chain seq x y z
N MET A 1 61.61 6.44 -2.16
CA MET A 1 60.39 7.22 -1.86
C MET A 1 59.45 7.10 -3.05
N THR A 2 58.60 6.09 -3.04
CA THR A 2 57.56 5.88 -4.07
C THR A 2 56.26 6.45 -3.51
N THR A 3 55.84 7.58 -4.06
CA THR A 3 54.52 8.17 -3.81
C THR A 3 53.47 7.29 -4.48
N GLU A 4 52.77 6.48 -3.69
CA GLU A 4 51.54 5.83 -4.11
C GLU A 4 50.49 6.91 -4.35
N ASN A 5 50.07 7.03 -5.60
CA ASN A 5 48.95 7.87 -6.00
C ASN A 5 47.67 7.17 -5.53
N GLU A 6 47.18 7.51 -4.33
CA GLU A 6 45.84 7.13 -3.89
C GLU A 6 44.82 7.86 -4.79
N THR A 7 44.24 7.13 -5.75
CA THR A 7 43.08 7.60 -6.50
C THR A 7 41.88 7.72 -5.57
N ARG A 8 41.67 8.91 -5.01
CA ARG A 8 40.42 9.29 -4.34
C ARG A 8 39.26 9.17 -5.33
N SER A 9 38.33 8.28 -5.07
CA SER A 9 37.04 8.25 -5.74
C SER A 9 36.19 9.43 -5.24
N ASP A 10 36.21 10.55 -5.95
CA ASP A 10 35.46 11.79 -5.63
C ASP A 10 33.93 11.68 -5.75
N LYS A 11 33.38 10.47 -5.94
CA LYS A 11 31.94 10.24 -6.01
C LYS A 11 31.44 9.62 -4.71
N PRO A 12 30.43 10.21 -4.05
CA PRO A 12 29.79 9.57 -2.92
C PRO A 12 29.16 8.24 -3.38
N GLY A 13 29.26 7.22 -2.52
CA GLY A 13 28.58 5.95 -2.74
C GLY A 13 27.05 6.11 -2.79
N GLY A 14 26.35 5.09 -3.29
CA GLY A 14 24.89 5.09 -3.36
C GLY A 14 24.25 5.13 -1.97
N LEU A 15 23.14 5.86 -1.83
CA LEU A 15 22.34 5.86 -0.60
C LEU A 15 21.74 4.47 -0.37
N THR A 16 21.97 3.90 0.82
CA THR A 16 21.39 2.63 1.23
C THR A 16 20.62 2.81 2.53
N SER A 17 19.46 2.17 2.64
CA SER A 17 18.64 2.16 3.85
C SER A 17 17.85 0.86 3.92
N SER A 18 17.63 0.37 5.13
CA SER A 18 16.79 -0.80 5.41
C SER A 18 15.61 -0.37 6.27
N LEU A 19 14.40 -0.76 5.88
CA LEU A 19 13.19 -0.51 6.66
C LEU A 19 12.85 -1.73 7.51
N LYS A 20 12.67 -1.52 8.81
CA LYS A 20 12.14 -2.52 9.74
C LYS A 20 10.88 -1.98 10.42
N ILE A 21 9.90 -2.84 10.62
CA ILE A 21 8.67 -2.52 11.34
C ILE A 21 8.40 -3.59 12.41
N GLU A 22 7.64 -3.18 13.43
CA GLU A 22 7.05 -4.06 14.43
C GLU A 22 5.53 -4.04 14.28
N ILE A 23 4.90 -5.22 14.33
CA ILE A 23 3.44 -5.36 14.30
C ILE A 23 3.02 -6.07 15.59
N HIS A 24 2.16 -5.43 16.38
CA HIS A 24 1.78 -5.91 17.70
C HIS A 24 0.41 -6.60 17.71
N SER A 25 -0.55 -6.15 16.89
CA SER A 25 -1.90 -6.69 16.90
C SER A 25 -2.05 -7.89 15.96
N ASN A 26 -2.75 -8.93 16.42
CA ASN A 26 -3.18 -10.05 15.58
C ASN A 26 -4.05 -9.60 14.38
N TYR A 27 -4.65 -8.41 14.46
CA TYR A 27 -5.47 -7.86 13.39
C TYR A 27 -4.62 -7.34 12.23
N ALA A 28 -3.55 -6.61 12.54
CA ALA A 28 -2.59 -6.16 11.54
C ALA A 28 -1.77 -7.35 11.00
N ILE A 29 -1.39 -8.31 11.86
CA ILE A 29 -0.72 -9.56 11.42
C ILE A 29 -1.58 -10.31 10.38
N ARG A 30 -2.89 -10.41 10.58
CA ARG A 30 -3.79 -11.04 9.58
C ARG A 30 -3.86 -10.28 8.25
N LEU A 31 -3.75 -8.96 8.26
CA LEU A 31 -3.65 -8.16 7.02
C LEU A 31 -2.29 -8.31 6.36
N TRP A 32 -1.24 -8.50 7.16
CA TRP A 32 0.10 -8.80 6.70
C TRP A 32 0.14 -10.17 5.99
N GLU A 33 -0.31 -11.22 6.67
CA GLU A 33 -0.25 -12.61 6.18
C GLU A 33 -1.28 -12.88 5.06
N GLY A 34 -2.42 -12.19 5.09
CA GLY A 34 -3.55 -12.51 4.23
C GLY A 34 -4.14 -13.89 4.57
N ARG A 35 -4.78 -14.53 3.58
CA ARG A 35 -5.28 -15.90 3.73
C ARG A 35 -5.04 -16.68 2.44
N PRO A 36 -4.21 -17.73 2.43
CA PRO A 36 -4.07 -18.58 1.25
C PRO A 36 -5.40 -19.30 0.96
N GLN A 37 -5.63 -19.68 -0.29
CA GLN A 37 -6.75 -20.55 -0.62
C GLN A 37 -6.53 -21.89 0.07
N ALA A 38 -7.50 -22.32 0.89
CA ALA A 38 -7.45 -23.66 1.44
C ALA A 38 -7.59 -24.66 0.28
N GLN A 39 -6.72 -25.67 0.23
CA GLN A 39 -6.92 -26.80 -0.67
C GLN A 39 -8.27 -27.45 -0.33
N ALA A 40 -9.05 -27.80 -1.34
CA ALA A 40 -10.32 -28.49 -1.13
C ALA A 40 -10.02 -29.85 -0.49
N LYS A 41 -10.23 -29.97 0.82
CA LYS A 41 -10.25 -31.28 1.49
C LYS A 41 -11.54 -31.99 1.12
N GLU A 42 -11.47 -33.30 0.85
CA GLU A 42 -12.66 -34.14 0.62
C GLU A 42 -13.69 -33.92 1.75
N GLY A 43 -14.94 -33.63 1.37
CA GLY A 43 -16.04 -33.37 2.30
C GLY A 43 -16.29 -31.90 2.69
N VAL A 44 -15.42 -30.94 2.32
CA VAL A 44 -15.65 -29.52 2.66
C VAL A 44 -16.42 -28.78 1.54
N LYS A 45 -17.71 -28.53 1.76
CA LYS A 45 -18.64 -27.87 0.80
C LYS A 45 -18.29 -26.41 0.43
N LYS A 46 -17.40 -25.71 1.16
CA LYS A 46 -17.06 -24.30 0.89
C LYS A 46 -15.56 -24.05 0.97
N VAL A 47 -14.92 -23.87 -0.19
CA VAL A 47 -13.53 -23.40 -0.28
C VAL A 47 -13.48 -21.94 0.15
N LYS A 48 -12.75 -21.63 1.21
CA LYS A 48 -12.54 -20.23 1.63
C LYS A 48 -11.71 -19.50 0.57
N HIS A 49 -12.24 -18.40 0.04
CA HIS A 49 -11.52 -17.58 -0.95
C HIS A 49 -10.21 -17.04 -0.38
N ALA A 50 -9.18 -16.96 -1.23
CA ALA A 50 -7.92 -16.32 -0.90
C ALA A 50 -8.11 -14.83 -0.61
N ILE A 51 -7.41 -14.34 0.42
CA ILE A 51 -7.32 -12.93 0.77
C ILE A 51 -5.88 -12.49 0.50
N MET A 52 -5.72 -11.41 -0.24
CA MET A 52 -4.41 -10.84 -0.55
C MET A 52 -3.64 -10.49 0.73
N SER A 53 -2.35 -10.77 0.73
CA SER A 53 -1.42 -10.44 1.81
C SER A 53 -0.71 -9.11 1.57
N MET A 54 -0.16 -8.49 2.61
CA MET A 54 0.62 -7.25 2.46
C MET A 54 1.87 -7.45 1.58
N PRO A 55 2.66 -8.54 1.71
CA PRO A 55 3.74 -8.81 0.77
C PRO A 55 3.28 -8.90 -0.70
N GLN A 56 2.09 -9.44 -0.96
CA GLN A 56 1.51 -9.45 -2.31
C GLN A 56 1.12 -8.06 -2.78
N ALA A 57 0.56 -7.22 -1.89
CA ALA A 57 0.26 -5.82 -2.19
C ALA A 57 1.53 -5.05 -2.55
N ILE A 58 2.59 -5.15 -1.74
CA ILE A 58 3.90 -4.54 -1.99
C ILE A 58 4.46 -4.97 -3.36
N LYS A 59 4.42 -6.28 -3.66
CA LYS A 59 4.89 -6.82 -4.94
C LYS A 59 4.09 -6.25 -6.11
N ARG A 60 2.76 -6.21 -6.01
CA ARG A 60 1.88 -5.70 -7.06
C ARG A 60 2.03 -4.21 -7.29
N SER A 61 2.19 -3.40 -6.24
CA SER A 61 2.54 -1.98 -6.38
C SER A 61 3.85 -1.79 -7.17
N GLY A 62 4.84 -2.66 -6.92
CA GLY A 62 6.08 -2.70 -7.69
C GLY A 62 5.88 -3.00 -9.19
N ILE A 63 5.01 -3.96 -9.53
CA ILE A 63 4.69 -4.29 -10.93
C ILE A 63 4.02 -3.09 -11.62
N ILE A 64 3.00 -2.51 -10.99
CA ILE A 64 2.30 -1.34 -11.53
C ILE A 64 3.29 -0.19 -11.77
N TYR A 65 4.19 0.06 -10.83
CA TYR A 65 5.20 1.11 -10.97
C TYR A 65 6.15 0.87 -12.15
N GLN A 66 6.59 -0.39 -12.36
CA GLN A 66 7.41 -0.75 -13.52
C GLN A 66 6.67 -0.58 -14.84
N ASP A 67 5.38 -0.92 -14.89
CA ASP A 67 4.57 -0.72 -16.10
C ASP A 67 4.33 0.77 -16.37
N SER A 68 4.16 1.59 -15.32
CA SER A 68 4.08 3.04 -15.44
C SER A 68 5.39 3.67 -15.97
N LEU A 69 6.56 3.13 -15.58
CA LEU A 69 7.87 3.50 -16.19
C LEU A 69 7.93 3.18 -17.70
N ALA A 70 7.16 2.18 -18.14
CA ALA A 70 7.00 1.85 -19.56
C ALA A 70 5.93 2.70 -20.27
N ASP A 71 5.47 3.78 -19.64
CA ASP A 71 4.43 4.69 -20.13
C ASP A 71 3.07 3.98 -20.36
N ASN A 72 2.76 2.96 -19.56
CA ASN A 72 1.47 2.27 -19.60
C ASN A 72 0.37 3.13 -18.93
N PRO A 73 -0.71 3.49 -19.64
CA PRO A 73 -1.77 4.34 -19.10
C PRO A 73 -2.69 3.63 -18.08
N TRP A 74 -2.95 2.32 -18.23
CA TRP A 74 -3.70 1.56 -17.21
C TRP A 74 -2.91 1.41 -15.91
N ALA A 75 -1.58 1.35 -16.00
CA ALA A 75 -0.71 1.35 -14.83
C ALA A 75 -0.81 2.68 -14.07
N ASP A 76 -0.75 3.82 -14.79
CA ASP A 76 -0.93 5.15 -14.20
C ASP A 76 -2.31 5.31 -13.56
N GLU A 77 -3.38 4.81 -14.19
CA GLU A 77 -4.72 4.82 -13.61
C GLU A 77 -4.77 3.99 -12.32
N ALA A 78 -4.17 2.80 -12.32
CA ALA A 78 -4.10 1.96 -11.14
C ALA A 78 -3.29 2.62 -10.01
N MET A 79 -2.15 3.24 -10.31
CA MET A 79 -1.37 4.00 -9.33
C MET A 79 -2.17 5.13 -8.71
N PHE A 80 -2.86 5.93 -9.55
CA PHE A 80 -3.69 7.04 -9.08
C PHE A 80 -4.80 6.56 -8.13
N ARG A 81 -5.51 5.47 -8.51
CA ARG A 81 -6.55 4.87 -7.66
C ARG A 81 -5.99 4.31 -6.36
N VAL A 82 -4.84 3.63 -6.40
CA VAL A 82 -4.17 3.10 -5.21
C VAL A 82 -3.76 4.23 -4.26
N GLU A 83 -3.14 5.29 -4.78
CA GLU A 83 -2.76 6.46 -3.99
C GLU A 83 -3.98 7.11 -3.32
N THR A 84 -5.06 7.32 -4.08
CA THR A 84 -6.29 7.92 -3.57
C THR A 84 -6.83 7.12 -2.38
N LEU A 85 -6.97 5.80 -2.54
CA LEU A 85 -7.45 4.93 -1.47
C LEU A 85 -6.49 4.84 -0.27
N LEU A 86 -5.18 4.96 -0.50
CA LEU A 86 -4.19 5.00 0.59
C LEU A 86 -4.28 6.32 1.37
N ASN A 87 -4.51 7.44 0.70
CA ASN A 87 -4.74 8.74 1.35
C ASN A 87 -6.00 8.67 2.21
N GLU A 88 -7.13 8.24 1.63
CA GLU A 88 -8.40 8.09 2.34
C GLU A 88 -8.27 7.16 3.56
N ALA A 89 -7.66 5.99 3.38
CA ALA A 89 -7.46 5.03 4.47
C ALA A 89 -6.55 5.60 5.56
N GLY A 90 -5.45 6.25 5.16
CA GLY A 90 -4.48 6.85 6.08
C GLY A 90 -5.09 7.97 6.92
N GLU A 91 -5.81 8.89 6.29
CA GLU A 91 -6.51 10.00 6.97
C GLU A 91 -7.59 9.47 7.92
N HIS A 92 -8.39 8.51 7.47
CA HIS A 92 -9.42 7.92 8.32
C HIS A 92 -8.82 7.23 9.53
N ILE A 93 -7.82 6.37 9.35
CA ILE A 93 -7.15 5.67 10.44
C ILE A 93 -6.52 6.65 11.41
N LYS A 94 -5.82 7.68 10.92
CA LYS A 94 -5.24 8.73 11.75
C LYS A 94 -6.29 9.42 12.61
N SER A 95 -7.42 9.80 12.03
CA SER A 95 -8.52 10.43 12.80
C SER A 95 -9.06 9.53 13.92
N ARG A 96 -9.10 8.21 13.71
CA ARG A 96 -9.52 7.25 14.75
C ARG A 96 -8.48 7.06 15.84
N VAL A 97 -7.19 7.11 15.48
CA VAL A 97 -6.11 7.13 16.47
C VAL A 97 -6.26 8.36 17.36
N GLU A 98 -6.42 9.54 16.78
CA GLU A 98 -6.59 10.80 17.51
C GLU A 98 -7.83 10.80 18.40
N GLU A 99 -8.98 10.32 17.89
CA GLU A 99 -10.22 10.14 18.67
C GLU A 99 -9.99 9.24 19.90
N LEU A 100 -9.33 8.10 19.72
CA LEU A 100 -9.02 7.16 20.81
C LEU A 100 -8.03 7.74 21.82
N GLU A 101 -7.07 8.56 21.37
CA GLU A 101 -6.15 9.24 22.28
C GLU A 101 -6.86 10.26 23.16
N VAL A 102 -7.83 11.00 22.61
CA VAL A 102 -8.67 11.92 23.40
C VAL A 102 -9.46 11.14 24.45
N ILE A 103 -10.07 10.01 24.06
CA ILE A 103 -10.82 9.14 24.98
C ILE A 103 -9.91 8.58 26.09
N LEU A 104 -8.72 8.10 25.75
CA LEU A 104 -7.77 7.57 26.74
C LEU A 104 -7.30 8.64 27.73
N LYS A 105 -7.30 9.91 27.34
CA LYS A 105 -6.95 11.06 28.19
C LYS A 105 -8.13 11.62 28.98
N SER A 106 -9.36 11.19 28.74
CA SER A 106 -10.57 11.72 29.41
C SER A 106 -10.84 11.11 30.79
N VAL A 107 -9.84 10.48 31.40
CA VAL A 107 -9.93 9.83 32.71
C VAL A 107 -9.65 10.83 33.85
N PRO A 108 -10.07 10.53 35.10
CA PRO A 108 -9.79 11.41 36.23
C PRO A 108 -8.28 11.71 36.36
N PRO A 109 -7.89 12.91 36.86
CA PRO A 109 -6.47 13.31 36.91
C PRO A 109 -5.54 12.38 37.69
N ALA A 110 -6.08 11.59 38.62
CA ALA A 110 -5.34 10.59 39.40
C ALA A 110 -5.08 9.27 38.64
N VAL A 111 -5.63 9.12 37.43
CA VAL A 111 -5.51 7.91 36.60
C VAL A 111 -4.60 8.21 35.41
N SER A 112 -3.62 7.34 35.19
CA SER A 112 -2.79 7.34 33.99
C SER A 112 -2.57 5.93 33.49
N PHE A 113 -2.31 5.79 32.20
CA PHE A 113 -2.06 4.51 31.55
C PHE A 113 -0.67 4.52 30.92
N SER A 114 0.03 3.38 30.98
CA SER A 114 1.19 3.17 30.12
C SER A 114 0.74 2.95 28.67
N ASP A 115 1.66 3.09 27.72
CA ASP A 115 1.41 2.65 26.36
C ASP A 115 1.16 1.13 26.31
N ILE A 116 0.30 0.72 25.40
CA ILE A 116 -0.01 -0.68 25.12
C ILE A 116 0.94 -1.22 24.04
N ALA A 117 1.52 -2.39 24.29
CA ALA A 117 2.35 -3.11 23.32
C ALA A 117 2.21 -4.63 23.51
N SER A 118 2.39 -5.38 22.41
CA SER A 118 2.59 -6.84 22.51
C SER A 118 3.91 -7.15 23.21
N SER A 119 3.93 -8.15 24.09
CA SER A 119 5.14 -8.71 24.67
C SER A 119 6.01 -9.47 23.66
N SER A 120 5.45 -9.81 22.49
CA SER A 120 6.14 -10.47 21.40
C SER A 120 5.64 -9.92 20.06
N PRO A 121 6.12 -8.74 19.63
CA PRO A 121 5.75 -8.17 18.33
C PRO A 121 6.39 -8.93 17.18
N LEU A 122 5.68 -8.98 16.04
CA LEU A 122 6.22 -9.51 14.81
C LEU A 122 7.16 -8.48 14.17
N ASN A 123 8.44 -8.84 14.08
CA ASN A 123 9.52 -8.02 13.54
C ASN A 123 9.75 -8.34 12.06
N ILE A 124 9.70 -7.33 11.19
CA ILE A 124 9.73 -7.55 9.74
C ILE A 124 10.64 -6.54 9.03
N GLY A 125 11.56 -7.06 8.20
CA GLY A 125 12.28 -6.27 7.21
C GLY A 125 11.42 -6.06 5.96
N VAL A 126 11.29 -4.81 5.53
CA VAL A 126 10.41 -4.43 4.42
C VAL A 126 11.22 -3.84 3.27
N TYR A 127 10.97 -4.35 2.07
CA TYR A 127 11.50 -3.79 0.83
C TYR A 127 10.39 -3.66 -0.22
N SER A 128 10.30 -2.49 -0.85
CA SER A 128 9.42 -2.26 -1.99
C SER A 128 10.18 -1.63 -3.15
N ARG A 129 9.79 -2.01 -4.37
CA ARG A 129 10.25 -1.38 -5.61
C ARG A 129 9.42 -0.17 -6.04
N SER A 130 8.46 0.25 -5.20
CA SER A 130 7.58 1.38 -5.48
C SER A 130 7.31 2.19 -4.22
N PRO A 131 7.20 3.53 -4.30
CA PRO A 131 6.75 4.33 -3.17
C PRO A 131 5.39 3.89 -2.63
N LEU A 132 4.43 3.57 -3.51
CA LEU A 132 3.09 3.11 -3.11
C LEU A 132 3.12 1.80 -2.31
N GLY A 133 4.09 0.91 -2.56
CA GLY A 133 4.26 -0.30 -1.75
C GLY A 133 4.71 0.01 -0.33
N TYR A 134 5.58 1.00 -0.11
CA TYR A 134 5.89 1.48 1.24
C TYR A 134 4.70 2.18 1.88
N ARG A 135 3.91 2.94 1.12
CA ARG A 135 2.70 3.59 1.65
C ARG A 135 1.63 2.59 2.11
N CYS A 136 1.50 1.44 1.45
CA CYS A 136 0.67 0.34 1.97
C CYS A 136 1.11 -0.09 3.38
N VAL A 137 2.42 -0.12 3.64
CA VAL A 137 2.98 -0.48 4.95
C VAL A 137 2.69 0.61 6.00
N TRP A 138 2.77 1.89 5.64
CA TRP A 138 2.43 2.99 6.55
C TRP A 138 0.99 2.93 7.03
N VAL A 139 0.05 2.68 6.12
CA VAL A 139 -1.37 2.54 6.48
C VAL A 139 -1.59 1.32 7.38
N LEU A 140 -0.86 0.22 7.16
CA LEU A 140 -0.93 -0.96 8.03
C LEU A 140 -0.38 -0.70 9.43
N VAL A 141 0.74 0.02 9.56
CA VAL A 141 1.30 0.40 10.87
C VAL A 141 0.35 1.35 11.61
N GLY A 142 -0.25 2.33 10.91
CA GLY A 142 -1.29 3.18 11.50
C GLY A 142 -2.50 2.38 11.97
N TYR A 143 -2.92 1.36 11.20
CA TYR A 143 -3.99 0.45 11.60
C TYR A 143 -3.62 -0.37 12.84
N ASP A 144 -2.37 -0.82 12.96
CA ASP A 144 -1.89 -1.53 14.14
C ASP A 144 -1.97 -0.65 15.40
N GLN A 145 -1.51 0.60 15.30
CA GLN A 145 -1.61 1.58 16.39
C GLN A 145 -3.08 1.86 16.78
N MET A 146 -3.95 2.04 15.79
CA MET A 146 -5.39 2.21 16.03
C MET A 146 -5.98 1.01 16.76
N ALA A 147 -5.64 -0.22 16.32
CA ALA A 147 -6.11 -1.44 16.96
C ALA A 147 -5.67 -1.52 18.42
N LEU A 148 -4.39 -1.26 18.72
CA LEU A 148 -3.88 -1.26 20.08
C LEU A 148 -4.65 -0.29 20.98
N LYS A 149 -4.81 0.97 20.56
CA LYS A 149 -5.56 1.98 21.35
C LYS A 149 -7.03 1.61 21.52
N ALA A 150 -7.67 1.03 20.50
CA ALA A 150 -9.04 0.56 20.60
C ALA A 150 -9.17 -0.59 21.62
N PHE A 151 -8.20 -1.50 21.67
CA PHE A 151 -8.14 -2.55 22.69
C PHE A 151 -7.92 -1.98 24.09
N GLN A 152 -7.01 -1.02 24.23
CA GLN A 152 -6.73 -0.38 25.52
C GLN A 152 -7.97 0.36 26.05
N ALA A 153 -8.60 1.19 25.21
CA ALA A 153 -9.81 1.92 25.57
C ALA A 153 -10.96 0.97 25.95
N ALA A 154 -11.13 -0.14 25.21
CA ALA A 154 -12.15 -1.13 25.53
C ALA A 154 -11.85 -1.92 26.81
N HIS A 155 -10.56 -2.22 27.08
CA HIS A 155 -10.14 -2.95 28.27
C HIS A 155 -10.44 -2.16 29.55
N TYR A 156 -10.20 -0.85 29.54
CA TYR A 156 -10.50 0.04 30.66
C TYR A 156 -11.94 0.57 30.67
N GLY A 157 -12.82 0.06 29.81
CA GLY A 157 -14.25 0.42 29.80
C GLY A 157 -14.56 1.81 29.26
N LEU A 158 -13.63 2.46 28.54
CA LEU A 158 -13.82 3.79 27.96
C LEU A 158 -14.61 3.76 26.64
N ILE A 159 -14.61 2.61 25.96
CA ILE A 159 -15.48 2.34 24.81
C ILE A 159 -16.14 0.96 24.94
N SER A 160 -17.26 0.77 24.27
CA SER A 160 -17.90 -0.55 24.19
C SER A 160 -17.12 -1.52 23.29
N ARG A 161 -17.32 -2.83 23.51
CA ARG A 161 -16.76 -3.87 22.63
C ARG A 161 -17.26 -3.73 21.19
N ASN A 162 -18.53 -3.37 21.01
CA ASN A 162 -19.12 -3.15 19.70
C ASN A 162 -18.42 -2.00 18.95
N ARG A 163 -18.13 -0.88 19.64
CA ARG A 163 -17.41 0.25 19.06
C ARG A 163 -15.99 -0.16 18.65
N ARG A 164 -15.27 -0.90 19.49
CA ARG A 164 -13.95 -1.46 19.15
C ARG A 164 -14.03 -2.32 17.88
N ASP A 165 -14.99 -3.24 17.81
CA ASP A 165 -15.10 -4.16 16.68
C ASP A 165 -15.51 -3.45 15.38
N GLU A 166 -16.34 -2.42 15.47
CA GLU A 166 -16.67 -1.51 14.36
C GLU A 166 -15.40 -0.81 13.81
N LEU A 167 -14.60 -0.20 14.69
CA LEU A 167 -13.34 0.46 14.33
C LEU A 167 -12.37 -0.50 13.62
N LEU A 168 -12.17 -1.69 14.19
CA LEU A 168 -11.32 -2.73 13.62
C LEU A 168 -11.82 -3.17 12.24
N SER A 169 -13.12 -3.43 12.11
CA SER A 169 -13.72 -3.89 10.86
C SER A 169 -13.63 -2.84 9.75
N HIS A 170 -14.00 -1.59 10.05
CA HIS A 170 -14.03 -0.51 9.08
C HIS A 170 -12.62 -0.16 8.58
N CYS A 171 -11.66 0.09 9.48
CA CYS A 171 -10.31 0.44 9.06
C CYS A 171 -9.64 -0.69 8.27
N ALA A 172 -9.88 -1.96 8.65
CA ALA A 172 -9.39 -3.09 7.88
C ALA A 172 -10.08 -3.22 6.50
N HIS A 173 -11.35 -2.81 6.38
CA HIS A 173 -12.05 -2.76 5.10
C HIS A 173 -11.42 -1.74 4.14
N LEU A 174 -11.02 -0.56 4.62
CA LEU A 174 -10.35 0.46 3.80
C LEU A 174 -9.03 -0.05 3.21
N ILE A 175 -8.21 -0.74 4.02
CA ILE A 175 -6.98 -1.40 3.53
C ILE A 175 -7.31 -2.46 2.46
N ARG A 176 -8.38 -3.25 2.66
CA ARG A 176 -8.80 -4.27 1.67
C ARG A 176 -9.32 -3.66 0.36
N LYS A 177 -9.85 -2.43 0.36
CA LYS A 177 -10.19 -1.73 -0.89
C LYS A 177 -8.93 -1.50 -1.75
N VAL A 178 -7.82 -1.07 -1.13
CA VAL A 178 -6.52 -0.93 -1.80
C VAL A 178 -6.09 -2.27 -2.41
N TYR A 179 -6.20 -3.36 -1.63
CA TYR A 179 -5.87 -4.71 -2.12
C TYR A 179 -6.75 -5.11 -3.31
N GLY A 180 -8.01 -4.69 -3.34
CA GLY A 180 -8.93 -4.90 -4.46
C GLY A 180 -8.38 -4.34 -5.77
N VAL A 181 -7.99 -3.05 -5.76
CA VAL A 181 -7.39 -2.40 -6.95
C VAL A 181 -6.10 -3.10 -7.37
N LEU A 182 -5.21 -3.34 -6.41
CA LEU A 182 -3.94 -4.03 -6.67
C LEU A 182 -4.16 -5.42 -7.28
N ARG A 183 -5.14 -6.20 -6.77
CA ARG A 183 -5.47 -7.55 -7.25
C ARG A 183 -6.03 -7.56 -8.66
N LEU A 184 -6.83 -6.57 -9.02
CA LEU A 184 -7.50 -6.52 -10.32
C LEU A 184 -6.56 -6.08 -11.44
N TYR A 185 -5.53 -5.29 -11.14
CA TYR A 185 -4.57 -4.84 -12.15
C TYR A 185 -3.94 -6.00 -12.95
N ARG A 186 -3.81 -5.79 -14.27
CA ARG A 186 -3.19 -6.68 -15.24
C ARG A 186 -2.25 -5.88 -16.12
N THR A 187 -1.01 -6.35 -16.27
CA THR A 187 -0.03 -5.76 -17.18
C THR A 187 -0.47 -5.96 -18.62
N VAL A 188 -0.41 -4.88 -19.39
CA VAL A 188 -0.48 -4.89 -20.86
C VAL A 188 0.76 -4.20 -21.41
N ARG A 189 1.28 -4.67 -22.55
CA ARG A 189 2.47 -4.06 -23.17
C ARG A 189 2.03 -3.01 -24.19
N VAL A 190 1.41 -1.95 -23.70
CA VAL A 190 0.86 -0.85 -24.49
C VAL A 190 1.22 0.45 -23.79
N ASN A 191 1.82 1.37 -24.53
CA ASN A 191 2.10 2.74 -24.09
C ASN A 191 1.10 3.74 -24.71
N ARG A 192 1.19 5.03 -24.35
CA ARG A 192 0.27 6.05 -24.87
C ARG A 192 0.40 6.29 -26.38
N ALA A 193 1.60 6.15 -26.94
CA ALA A 193 1.83 6.30 -28.38
C ALA A 193 1.17 5.17 -29.18
N ASP A 194 1.20 3.94 -28.66
CA ASP A 194 0.53 2.79 -29.28
C ASP A 194 -0.99 3.01 -29.39
N ILE A 195 -1.60 3.65 -28.39
CA ILE A 195 -3.02 4.05 -28.42
C ILE A 195 -3.26 5.13 -29.47
N ALA A 196 -2.37 6.13 -29.56
CA ALA A 196 -2.51 7.24 -30.52
C ALA A 196 -2.49 6.77 -31.98
N ILE A 197 -1.64 5.79 -32.31
CA ILE A 197 -1.56 5.19 -33.65
C ILE A 197 -2.46 3.95 -33.83
N GLN A 198 -3.26 3.61 -32.83
CA GLN A 198 -4.22 2.50 -32.83
C GLN A 198 -3.59 1.14 -33.20
N THR A 199 -2.50 0.76 -32.55
CA THR A 199 -1.90 -0.57 -32.77
C THR A 199 -2.89 -1.69 -32.46
N LYS A 200 -2.66 -2.87 -33.04
CA LYS A 200 -3.50 -4.06 -32.79
C LYS A 200 -3.51 -4.42 -31.31
N GLU A 201 -2.37 -4.31 -30.64
CA GLU A 201 -2.18 -4.56 -29.21
C GLU A 201 -2.97 -3.56 -28.37
N ALA A 202 -2.96 -2.27 -28.75
CA ALA A 202 -3.74 -1.23 -28.08
C ALA A 202 -5.25 -1.48 -28.21
N GLN A 203 -5.73 -1.81 -29.41
CA GLN A 203 -7.14 -2.11 -29.65
C GLN A 203 -7.61 -3.31 -28.82
N GLN A 204 -6.82 -4.40 -28.76
CA GLN A 204 -7.14 -5.57 -27.94
C GLN A 204 -7.12 -5.27 -26.43
N ALA A 205 -6.21 -4.39 -25.97
CA ALA A 205 -6.16 -3.98 -24.57
C ALA A 205 -7.40 -3.16 -24.20
N ILE A 206 -7.83 -2.23 -25.07
CA ILE A 206 -9.03 -1.41 -24.90
C ILE A 206 -10.28 -2.29 -24.86
N GLU A 207 -10.41 -3.28 -25.74
CA GLU A 207 -11.54 -4.21 -25.74
C GLU A 207 -11.65 -4.99 -24.43
N LYS A 208 -10.51 -5.41 -23.87
CA LYS A 208 -10.47 -6.24 -22.65
C LYS A 208 -10.59 -5.44 -21.35
N LEU A 209 -10.01 -4.25 -21.29
CA LEU A 209 -9.85 -3.47 -20.06
C LEU A 209 -10.68 -2.19 -20.03
N GLY A 210 -11.26 -1.80 -21.17
CA GLY A 210 -11.81 -0.46 -21.37
C GLY A 210 -10.70 0.57 -21.63
N MET A 211 -11.13 1.71 -22.20
CA MET A 211 -10.24 2.86 -22.40
C MET A 211 -9.91 3.51 -21.04
N PRO A 212 -8.63 3.82 -20.75
CA PRO A 212 -8.29 4.63 -19.59
C PRO A 212 -8.97 6.01 -19.64
N ASP A 213 -9.18 6.60 -18.47
CA ASP A 213 -9.67 7.98 -18.32
C ASP A 213 -8.84 8.98 -19.15
N THR A 214 -9.51 9.93 -19.81
CA THR A 214 -8.88 10.88 -20.73
C THR A 214 -7.81 11.74 -20.07
N ASP A 215 -7.99 12.10 -18.80
CA ASP A 215 -7.00 12.87 -18.05
C ASP A 215 -5.80 12.00 -17.64
N ILE A 216 -5.98 10.67 -17.52
CA ILE A 216 -4.85 9.73 -17.40
C ILE A 216 -4.06 9.69 -18.71
N LEU A 217 -4.75 9.58 -19.85
CA LEU A 217 -4.12 9.55 -21.17
C LEU A 217 -3.33 10.82 -21.45
N SER A 218 -3.90 11.99 -21.17
CA SER A 218 -3.21 13.28 -21.33
C SER A 218 -2.14 13.52 -20.26
N GLY A 219 -2.08 12.68 -19.22
CA GLY A 219 -1.15 12.83 -18.10
C GLY A 219 -1.51 13.91 -17.07
N LYS A 220 -2.70 14.51 -17.16
CA LYS A 220 -3.21 15.50 -16.19
C LYS A 220 -3.52 14.86 -14.84
N LYS A 221 -4.02 13.62 -14.86
CA LYS A 221 -4.37 12.82 -13.68
C LYS A 221 -3.38 11.68 -13.58
N ARG A 222 -2.51 11.72 -12.58
CA ARG A 222 -1.50 10.70 -12.32
C ARG A 222 -1.22 10.64 -10.83
N SER A 223 -0.68 9.51 -10.37
CA SER A 223 -0.18 9.44 -9.01
C SER A 223 0.95 10.46 -8.81
N SER A 224 1.03 11.06 -7.64
CA SER A 224 2.19 11.89 -7.24
C SER A 224 3.50 11.10 -7.25
N PHE A 225 3.40 9.76 -7.21
CA PHE A 225 4.51 8.83 -7.27
C PHE A 225 4.72 8.21 -8.65
N SER A 226 3.95 8.62 -9.68
CA SER A 226 4.19 8.17 -11.04
C SER A 226 5.52 8.74 -11.57
N PRO A 227 6.32 7.96 -12.30
CA PRO A 227 7.53 8.44 -12.96
C PRO A 227 7.20 9.50 -14.03
N PRO A 228 8.15 10.35 -14.43
CA PRO A 228 7.95 11.28 -15.54
C PRO A 228 7.47 10.58 -16.81
N LEU A 229 6.58 11.23 -17.57
CA LEU A 229 6.16 10.71 -18.87
C LEU A 229 7.35 10.68 -19.82
N ARG A 230 7.38 9.68 -20.71
CA ARG A 230 8.34 9.68 -21.81
C ARG A 230 8.03 10.88 -22.71
N LYS A 231 9.04 11.72 -22.96
CA LYS A 231 8.91 12.76 -23.98
C LYS A 231 8.70 12.06 -25.31
N ALA A 232 7.74 12.51 -26.10
CA ALA A 232 7.71 12.17 -27.51
C ALA A 232 9.08 12.55 -28.09
N VAL A 233 9.74 11.63 -28.77
CA VAL A 233 10.95 11.95 -29.52
C VAL A 233 10.54 13.04 -30.50
N GLN A 234 10.96 14.29 -30.24
CA GLN A 234 10.86 15.34 -31.24
C GLN A 234 11.88 14.94 -32.30
N GLU A 235 11.40 14.49 -33.46
CA GLU A 235 12.21 14.49 -34.67
C GLU A 235 12.57 15.96 -34.92
N GLU A 236 13.80 16.34 -34.57
CA GLU A 236 14.42 17.55 -35.08
C GLU A 236 14.42 17.42 -36.61
N LYS A 237 13.62 18.26 -37.26
CA LYS A 237 13.71 18.54 -38.69
C LYS A 237 14.82 19.54 -38.97
#